data_AF-A0AAU5EYJ5-F1
#
_entry.id   AF-A0AAU5EYJ5-F1
#
_cell.length_a   1.000
_cell.length_b   1.000
_cell.length_c   1.000
_cell.angle_alpha   90.00
_cell.angle_beta   90.00
_cell.angle_gamma   90.00
#
_symmetry.space_group_name_H-M   'P 1'
#
loop_
_entity.id
_entity.type
_entity.pdbx_description
1 polymer ?
#
loop_
_entity_poly.entity_id
_entity_poly.type
_entity_poly.pdbx_seq_one_letter_code
_entity_poly.pdbx_strand_id
1 'polypeptide(L)'
;MAVTARELVERVTAELAPAKDANRLVPRIANGSATLPSLAALALEQHHVIGSDLRAFAFLADRSAGAGNSACAEFFTSLATGERLAQERLGAYGAACGLDAGDIERYEPLAGCQTYPAHVAWLALNGEPPLVALALTANFAAWGGYCATVAEALRGRYGFSDEACGFFDFFAEPSPDLERQALAAVASGVHSDAETALARRYGRLLQTYEAMFWNTLADR
;
A
#
# COMPACT_ATOMS: atom_id res chain seq x y z
N MET A 1 -14.70 -20.16 21.82
CA MET A 1 -15.41 -19.30 20.85
C MET A 1 -14.54 -19.21 19.61
N ALA A 2 -15.11 -19.23 18.41
CA ALA A 2 -14.34 -19.04 17.18
C ALA A 2 -13.85 -17.57 17.10
N VAL A 3 -12.61 -17.36 16.67
CA VAL A 3 -12.04 -16.02 16.46
C VAL A 3 -12.81 -15.34 15.33
N THR A 4 -13.25 -14.10 15.55
CA THR A 4 -13.93 -13.30 14.53
C THR A 4 -12.92 -12.75 13.50
N ALA A 5 -13.39 -12.41 12.29
CA ALA A 5 -12.53 -11.78 11.28
C ALA A 5 -11.90 -10.47 11.79
N ARG A 6 -12.62 -9.71 12.62
CA ARG A 6 -12.12 -8.48 13.25
C ARG A 6 -10.97 -8.76 14.20
N GLU A 7 -11.16 -9.68 15.16
CA GLU A 7 -10.10 -10.07 16.09
C GLU A 7 -8.88 -10.66 15.37
N LEU A 8 -9.11 -11.36 14.26
CA LEU A 8 -8.04 -11.90 13.42
C LEU A 8 -7.25 -10.80 12.72
N VAL A 9 -7.92 -9.85 12.05
CA VAL A 9 -7.27 -8.71 11.40
C VAL A 9 -6.51 -7.89 12.43
N GLU A 10 -7.12 -7.51 13.55
CA GLU A 10 -6.48 -6.73 14.62
C GLU A 10 -5.23 -7.43 15.16
N ARG A 11 -5.32 -8.74 15.41
CA ARG A 11 -4.18 -9.54 15.86
C ARG A 11 -3.05 -9.55 14.83
N VAL A 12 -3.35 -9.87 13.57
CA VAL A 12 -2.33 -9.96 12.52
C VAL A 12 -1.69 -8.59 12.25
N THR A 13 -2.48 -7.51 12.24
CA THR A 13 -1.98 -6.14 12.12
C THR A 13 -1.02 -5.79 13.27
N ALA A 14 -1.39 -6.11 14.51
CA ALA A 14 -0.53 -5.84 15.67
C ALA A 14 0.77 -6.66 15.63
N GLU A 15 0.69 -7.92 15.23
CA GLU A 15 1.87 -8.81 15.11
C GLU A 15 2.82 -8.41 13.99
N LEU A 16 2.30 -7.83 12.91
CA LEU A 16 3.06 -7.42 11.73
C LEU A 16 3.43 -5.93 11.74
N ALA A 17 3.08 -5.19 12.79
CA ALA A 17 3.41 -3.79 12.90
C ALA A 17 4.93 -3.58 12.71
N PRO A 18 5.35 -2.66 11.82
CA PRO A 18 6.75 -2.46 11.53
C PRO A 18 7.51 -1.97 12.77
N ALA A 19 8.79 -2.35 12.86
CA ALA A 19 9.68 -1.80 13.87
C ALA A 19 9.82 -0.29 13.69
N LYS A 20 10.00 0.45 14.80
CA LYS A 20 10.06 1.92 14.79
C LYS A 20 11.14 2.50 13.87
N ASP A 21 12.21 1.75 13.64
CA ASP A 21 13.37 2.11 12.84
C ASP A 21 13.40 1.40 11.46
N ALA A 22 12.35 0.65 11.10
CA ALA A 22 12.28 -0.06 9.83
C ALA A 22 12.25 0.87 8.60
N ASN A 23 11.83 2.13 8.78
CA ASN A 23 11.68 3.12 7.72
C ASN A 23 12.59 4.33 8.00
N ARG A 24 13.63 4.51 7.18
CA ARG A 24 14.57 5.65 7.30
C ARG A 24 14.10 6.92 6.58
N LEU A 25 13.22 6.83 5.59
CA LEU A 25 12.82 7.98 4.79
C LEU A 25 11.73 8.82 5.47
N VAL A 26 10.66 8.19 5.96
CA VAL A 26 9.52 8.92 6.56
C VAL A 26 9.96 9.85 7.71
N PRO A 27 10.83 9.44 8.65
CA PRO A 27 11.37 10.36 9.66
C PRO A 27 12.17 11.53 9.09
N ARG A 28 12.91 11.33 7.97
CA ARG A 28 13.65 12.39 7.29
C ARG A 28 12.72 13.37 6.60
N ILE A 29 11.62 12.88 6.00
CA ILE A 29 10.57 13.76 5.47
C ILE A 29 9.94 14.55 6.61
N ALA A 30 9.56 13.88 7.70
CA ALA A 30 8.91 14.50 8.86
C ALA A 30 9.70 15.66 9.47
N ASN A 31 11.03 15.53 9.55
CA ASN A 31 11.90 16.57 10.10
C ASN A 31 12.46 17.55 9.05
N GLY A 32 12.08 17.41 7.77
CA GLY A 32 12.52 18.28 6.68
C GLY A 32 13.95 18.02 6.16
N SER A 33 14.58 16.91 6.54
CA SER A 33 15.93 16.56 6.07
C SER A 33 15.97 15.67 4.82
N ALA A 34 14.84 15.15 4.36
CA ALA A 34 14.79 14.45 3.07
C ALA A 34 15.01 15.44 1.93
N THR A 35 15.74 15.00 0.90
CA THR A 35 16.09 15.85 -0.24
C THR A 35 14.96 15.89 -1.26
N LEU A 36 14.88 16.96 -2.05
CA LEU A 36 13.91 17.04 -3.16
C LEU A 36 14.09 15.89 -4.17
N PRO A 37 15.31 15.45 -4.55
CA PRO A 37 15.50 14.23 -5.33
C PRO A 37 14.89 12.97 -4.72
N SER A 38 14.97 12.77 -3.39
CA SER A 38 14.35 11.61 -2.73
C SER A 38 12.82 11.69 -2.80
N LEU A 39 12.23 12.89 -2.69
CA LEU A 39 10.78 13.12 -2.87
C LEU A 39 10.34 12.90 -4.33
N ALA A 40 11.10 13.41 -5.30
CA ALA A 40 10.85 13.18 -6.71
C ALA A 40 10.92 11.67 -7.05
N ALA A 41 11.92 10.96 -6.52
CA ALA A 41 12.03 9.51 -6.67
C ALA A 41 10.83 8.78 -6.05
N LEU A 42 10.32 9.23 -4.89
CA LEU A 42 9.10 8.69 -4.31
C LEU A 42 7.91 8.84 -5.27
N ALA A 43 7.73 10.00 -5.90
CA ALA A 43 6.65 10.21 -6.88
C ALA A 43 6.76 9.26 -8.09
N LEU A 44 7.97 9.11 -8.63
CA LEU A 44 8.23 8.27 -9.80
C LEU A 44 8.01 6.79 -9.49
N GLU A 45 8.49 6.29 -8.35
CA GLU A 45 8.28 4.90 -7.95
C GLU A 45 6.80 4.61 -7.69
N GLN A 46 6.05 5.54 -7.10
CA GLN A 46 4.61 5.39 -6.89
C GLN A 46 3.85 5.22 -8.21
N HIS A 47 4.30 5.84 -9.31
CA HIS A 47 3.68 5.62 -10.63
C HIS A 47 3.75 4.14 -11.05
N HIS A 48 4.88 3.47 -10.79
CA HIS A 48 5.05 2.05 -11.09
C HIS A 48 4.28 1.15 -10.11
N VAL A 49 4.30 1.48 -8.82
CA VAL A 49 3.57 0.72 -7.78
C VAL A 49 2.07 0.73 -8.08
N ILE A 50 1.46 1.91 -8.25
CA ILE A 50 0.04 2.07 -8.53
C ILE A 50 -0.37 1.30 -9.79
N GLY A 51 0.42 1.42 -10.87
CA GLY A 51 0.14 0.69 -12.11
C GLY A 51 0.18 -0.83 -11.93
N SER A 52 1.11 -1.35 -11.12
CA SER A 52 1.20 -2.78 -10.80
C SER A 52 0.03 -3.25 -9.93
N ASP A 53 -0.22 -2.54 -8.83
CA ASP A 53 -1.23 -2.88 -7.84
C ASP A 53 -2.64 -2.81 -8.41
N LEU A 54 -2.93 -1.81 -9.25
CA LEU A 54 -4.19 -1.71 -10.00
C LEU A 54 -4.47 -3.00 -10.78
N ARG A 55 -3.48 -3.50 -11.54
CA ARG A 55 -3.64 -4.73 -12.33
C ARG A 55 -3.77 -5.96 -11.44
N ALA A 56 -2.99 -6.04 -10.37
CA ALA A 56 -3.02 -7.15 -9.43
C ALA A 56 -4.39 -7.25 -8.72
N PHE A 57 -4.93 -6.12 -8.27
CA PHE A 57 -6.23 -6.04 -7.60
C PHE A 57 -7.38 -6.29 -8.59
N ALA A 58 -7.32 -5.75 -9.80
CA ALA A 58 -8.32 -6.06 -10.83
C ALA A 58 -8.34 -7.56 -11.17
N PHE A 59 -7.17 -8.20 -11.27
CA PHE A 59 -7.07 -9.64 -11.49
C PHE A 59 -7.62 -10.45 -10.30
N LEU A 60 -7.31 -10.07 -9.07
CA LEU A 60 -7.86 -10.71 -7.86
C LEU A 60 -9.37 -10.56 -7.78
N ALA A 61 -9.92 -9.42 -8.18
CA ALA A 61 -11.37 -9.20 -8.24
C ALA A 61 -12.04 -10.16 -9.21
N ASP A 62 -11.55 -10.24 -10.45
CA ASP A 62 -12.08 -11.15 -11.48
C ASP A 62 -11.94 -12.63 -11.08
N ARG A 63 -10.76 -13.02 -10.59
CA ARG A 63 -10.50 -14.38 -10.10
C ARG A 63 -11.43 -14.76 -8.94
N SER A 64 -11.66 -13.83 -8.01
CA SER A 64 -12.58 -14.06 -6.88
C SER A 64 -14.02 -14.21 -7.35
N ALA A 65 -14.46 -13.37 -8.29
CA ALA A 65 -15.79 -13.45 -8.89
C ALA A 65 -16.01 -14.77 -9.63
N GLY A 66 -15.05 -15.19 -10.45
CA GLY A 66 -15.07 -16.46 -11.17
C GLY A 66 -15.11 -17.69 -10.25
N ALA A 67 -14.53 -17.57 -9.05
CA ALA A 67 -14.59 -18.60 -8.01
C ALA A 67 -15.86 -18.51 -7.11
N GLY A 68 -16.77 -17.56 -7.37
CA GLY A 68 -18.00 -17.37 -6.60
C GLY A 68 -17.80 -16.69 -5.23
N ASN A 69 -16.63 -16.12 -4.96
CA ASN A 69 -16.36 -15.38 -3.72
C ASN A 69 -16.62 -13.88 -3.93
N SER A 70 -17.89 -13.48 -3.77
CA SER A 70 -18.31 -12.09 -3.96
C SER A 70 -17.69 -11.11 -2.97
N ALA A 71 -17.43 -11.53 -1.73
CA ALA A 71 -16.84 -10.68 -0.70
C ALA A 71 -15.40 -10.27 -1.06
N CYS A 72 -14.58 -11.21 -1.54
CA CYS A 72 -13.25 -10.89 -2.05
C CYS A 72 -13.32 -10.07 -3.34
N ALA A 73 -14.24 -10.41 -4.26
CA ALA A 73 -14.40 -9.66 -5.50
C ALA A 73 -14.72 -8.18 -5.26
N GLU A 74 -15.63 -7.88 -4.32
CA GLU A 74 -15.97 -6.52 -3.94
C GLU A 74 -14.77 -5.78 -3.33
N PHE A 75 -14.10 -6.40 -2.35
CA PHE A 75 -12.94 -5.82 -1.69
C PHE A 75 -11.82 -5.45 -2.68
N PHE A 76 -11.42 -6.39 -3.55
CA PHE A 76 -10.37 -6.13 -4.53
C PHE A 76 -10.80 -5.15 -5.62
N THR A 77 -12.09 -5.08 -5.96
CA THR A 77 -12.62 -4.04 -6.85
C THR A 77 -12.47 -2.64 -6.25
N SER A 78 -12.76 -2.50 -4.95
CA SER A 78 -12.55 -1.24 -4.24
C SER A 78 -11.08 -0.83 -4.22
N LEU A 79 -10.16 -1.77 -3.97
CA LEU A 79 -8.72 -1.49 -4.04
C LEU A 79 -8.29 -1.04 -5.43
N ALA A 80 -8.68 -1.75 -6.49
CA ALA A 80 -8.36 -1.35 -7.87
C ALA A 80 -8.96 0.01 -8.26
N THR A 81 -10.09 0.39 -7.65
CA THR A 81 -10.69 1.72 -7.82
C THR A 81 -9.89 2.78 -7.06
N GLY A 82 -9.44 2.46 -5.85
CA GLY A 82 -8.54 3.30 -5.07
C GLY A 82 -7.24 3.62 -5.80
N GLU A 83 -6.61 2.62 -6.43
CA GLU A 83 -5.39 2.83 -7.23
C GLU A 83 -5.60 3.80 -8.40
N ARG A 84 -6.76 3.73 -9.07
CA ARG A 84 -7.09 4.70 -10.14
C ARG A 84 -7.21 6.13 -9.61
N LEU A 85 -7.88 6.31 -8.48
CA LEU A 85 -8.01 7.62 -7.83
C LEU A 85 -6.64 8.13 -7.33
N ALA A 86 -5.80 7.24 -6.82
CA ALA A 86 -4.45 7.57 -6.40
C ALA A 86 -3.60 8.05 -7.58
N GLN A 87 -3.71 7.39 -8.74
CA GLN A 87 -3.02 7.79 -9.97
C GLN A 87 -3.39 9.21 -10.41
N GLU A 88 -4.67 9.57 -10.33
CA GLU A 88 -5.16 10.92 -10.67
C GLU A 88 -4.57 12.00 -9.74
N ARG A 89 -4.38 11.68 -8.46
CA ARG A 89 -3.84 12.59 -7.45
C ARG A 89 -2.32 12.69 -7.46
N LEU A 90 -1.62 11.67 -7.97
CA LEU A 90 -0.16 11.62 -7.97
C LEU A 90 0.48 12.73 -8.83
N GLY A 91 -0.20 13.18 -9.88
CA GLY A 91 0.32 14.21 -10.78
C GLY A 91 0.66 15.54 -10.08
N ALA A 92 -0.18 15.99 -9.15
CA ALA A 92 0.06 17.22 -8.40
C ALA A 92 1.29 17.10 -7.48
N TYR A 93 1.49 15.94 -6.85
CA TYR A 93 2.67 15.66 -6.05
C TYR A 93 3.95 15.66 -6.91
N GLY A 94 3.91 14.99 -8.07
CA GLY A 94 5.03 14.95 -9.00
C GLY A 94 5.41 16.35 -9.51
N ALA A 95 4.43 17.15 -9.91
CA ALA A 95 4.66 18.53 -10.36
C ALA A 95 5.27 19.42 -9.26
N ALA A 96 4.83 19.26 -8.01
CA ALA A 96 5.43 19.96 -6.86
C ALA A 96 6.88 19.53 -6.59
N CYS A 97 7.25 18.30 -6.99
CA CYS A 97 8.64 17.84 -6.98
C CYS A 97 9.46 18.31 -8.19
N GLY A 98 8.84 19.07 -9.12
CA GLY A 98 9.47 19.57 -10.33
C GLY A 98 9.52 18.58 -11.49
N LEU A 99 8.71 17.52 -11.45
CA LEU A 99 8.66 16.48 -12.49
C LEU A 99 7.68 16.85 -13.61
N ASP A 100 8.00 16.43 -14.82
CA ASP A 100 7.10 16.43 -15.96
C ASP A 100 6.78 15.02 -16.48
N ALA A 101 5.95 14.92 -17.53
CA ALA A 101 5.57 13.64 -18.13
C ALA A 101 6.78 12.91 -18.75
N GLY A 102 7.75 13.64 -19.27
CA GLY A 102 8.97 13.07 -19.84
C GLY A 102 9.89 12.47 -18.79
N ASP A 103 9.91 13.02 -17.58
CA ASP A 103 10.63 12.42 -16.44
C ASP A 103 10.02 11.06 -16.06
N ILE A 104 8.69 10.95 -16.04
CA ILE A 104 7.98 9.70 -15.77
C ILE A 104 8.31 8.64 -16.82
N GLU A 105 8.27 9.01 -18.11
CA GLU A 105 8.56 8.08 -19.21
C GLU A 105 10.01 7.57 -19.23
N ARG A 106 10.96 8.39 -18.77
CA ARG A 106 12.40 8.05 -18.78
C ARG A 106 12.89 7.40 -17.50
N TYR A 107 12.04 7.34 -16.47
CA TYR A 107 12.44 6.83 -15.18
C TYR A 107 12.74 5.33 -15.24
N GLU A 108 13.88 4.93 -14.69
CA GLU A 108 14.22 3.53 -14.48
C GLU A 108 13.95 3.17 -13.01
N PRO A 109 13.00 2.26 -12.74
CA PRO A 109 12.64 1.89 -11.38
C PRO A 109 13.79 1.25 -10.59
N LEU A 110 13.86 1.55 -9.30
CA LEU A 110 14.80 0.95 -8.39
C LEU A 110 14.34 -0.45 -8.00
N ALA A 111 15.23 -1.43 -8.15
CA ALA A 111 14.96 -2.82 -7.80
C ALA A 111 14.38 -2.98 -6.38
N GLY A 112 14.89 -2.22 -5.39
CA GLY A 112 14.38 -2.25 -4.02
C GLY A 112 12.94 -1.74 -3.87
N CYS A 113 12.55 -0.74 -4.67
CA CYS A 113 11.19 -0.21 -4.71
C CYS A 113 10.21 -1.14 -5.43
N GLN A 114 10.70 -2.00 -6.32
CA GLN A 114 9.87 -2.93 -7.09
C GLN A 114 9.59 -4.25 -6.36
N THR A 115 10.20 -4.50 -5.20
CA THR A 115 9.99 -5.74 -4.43
C THR A 115 8.56 -5.91 -3.93
N TYR A 116 7.95 -4.83 -3.41
CA TYR A 116 6.57 -4.82 -2.94
C TYR A 116 5.57 -5.08 -4.08
N PRO A 117 5.51 -4.28 -5.16
CA PRO A 117 4.53 -4.49 -6.23
C PRO A 117 4.74 -5.84 -6.95
N ALA A 118 5.98 -6.32 -7.07
CA ALA A 118 6.25 -7.66 -7.60
C ALA A 118 5.67 -8.77 -6.70
N HIS A 119 5.73 -8.60 -5.37
CA HIS A 119 5.13 -9.56 -4.45
C HIS A 119 3.59 -9.50 -4.48
N VAL A 120 2.99 -8.30 -4.57
CA VAL A 120 1.54 -8.15 -4.74
C VAL A 120 1.07 -8.84 -6.03
N ALA A 121 1.78 -8.65 -7.14
CA ALA A 121 1.49 -9.36 -8.39
C ALA A 121 1.63 -10.88 -8.24
N TRP A 122 2.66 -11.36 -7.53
CA TRP A 122 2.82 -12.78 -7.24
C TRP A 122 1.67 -13.33 -6.38
N LEU A 123 1.22 -12.58 -5.37
CA LEU A 123 0.07 -12.93 -4.54
C LEU A 123 -1.23 -12.95 -5.34
N ALA A 124 -1.40 -12.03 -6.29
CA ALA A 124 -2.57 -12.03 -7.17
C ALA A 124 -2.68 -13.33 -7.99
N LEU A 125 -1.55 -13.80 -8.50
CA LEU A 125 -1.47 -15.03 -9.28
C LEU A 125 -1.56 -16.31 -8.43
N ASN A 126 -0.93 -16.33 -7.26
CA ASN A 126 -0.66 -17.58 -6.53
C ASN A 126 -1.34 -17.68 -5.16
N GLY A 127 -1.72 -16.55 -4.56
CA GLY A 127 -2.35 -16.52 -3.24
C GLY A 127 -3.83 -16.86 -3.29
N GLU A 128 -4.38 -17.36 -2.18
CA GLU A 128 -5.82 -17.50 -2.01
C GLU A 128 -6.45 -16.14 -1.66
N PRO A 129 -7.49 -15.67 -2.36
CA PRO A 129 -7.99 -14.29 -2.20
C PRO A 129 -8.32 -13.88 -0.76
N PRO A 130 -8.96 -14.70 0.10
CA PRO A 130 -9.22 -14.33 1.50
C PRO A 130 -7.94 -14.14 2.33
N LEU A 131 -6.90 -14.92 2.03
CA LEU A 131 -5.60 -14.89 2.73
C LEU A 131 -4.78 -13.68 2.26
N VAL A 132 -4.86 -13.36 0.96
CA VAL A 132 -4.28 -12.14 0.38
C VAL A 132 -4.95 -10.90 0.97
N ALA A 133 -6.29 -10.92 1.11
CA ALA A 133 -7.02 -9.82 1.74
C ALA A 133 -6.54 -9.57 3.18
N LEU A 134 -6.43 -10.63 4.00
CA LEU A 134 -5.89 -10.51 5.36
C LEU A 134 -4.47 -9.93 5.38
N ALA A 135 -3.60 -10.39 4.49
CA ALA A 135 -2.21 -9.93 4.41
C ALA A 135 -2.10 -8.45 4.02
N LEU A 136 -2.87 -8.00 3.03
CA LEU A 136 -2.88 -6.60 2.58
C LEU A 136 -3.53 -5.68 3.63
N THR A 137 -4.66 -6.07 4.21
CA THR A 137 -5.33 -5.28 5.25
C THR A 137 -4.42 -5.05 6.47
N ALA A 138 -3.65 -6.06 6.86
CA ALA A 138 -2.66 -5.91 7.93
C ALA A 138 -1.52 -4.94 7.58
N ASN A 139 -1.25 -4.74 6.29
CA ASN A 139 -0.23 -3.81 5.81
C ASN A 139 -0.73 -2.35 5.76
N PHE A 140 -1.99 -2.13 5.38
CA PHE A 140 -2.55 -0.79 5.15
C PHE A 140 -2.48 0.16 6.35
N ALA A 141 -2.55 -0.36 7.57
CA ALA A 141 -2.44 0.48 8.77
C ALA A 141 -1.09 1.22 8.86
N ALA A 142 0.01 0.55 8.51
CA ALA A 142 1.34 1.15 8.51
C ALA A 142 1.46 2.20 7.39
N TRP A 143 1.05 1.83 6.17
CA TRP A 143 1.05 2.71 5.01
C TRP A 143 0.26 4.00 5.25
N GLY A 144 -0.98 3.90 5.77
CA GLY A 144 -1.81 5.06 6.06
C GLY A 144 -1.17 6.01 7.08
N GLY A 145 -0.52 5.47 8.13
CA GLY A 145 0.23 6.27 9.10
C GLY A 145 1.45 6.98 8.51
N TYR A 146 2.17 6.31 7.59
CA TYR A 146 3.26 6.95 6.84
C TYR A 146 2.76 8.06 5.95
N CYS A 147 1.68 7.82 5.20
CA CYS A 147 1.06 8.83 4.35
C CYS A 147 0.61 10.06 5.14
N ALA A 148 -0.02 9.87 6.31
CA ALA A 148 -0.40 10.98 7.19
C ALA A 148 0.82 11.83 7.59
N THR A 149 1.91 11.16 8.00
CA THR A 149 3.17 11.83 8.40
C THR A 149 3.80 12.59 7.23
N VAL A 150 3.83 11.99 6.04
CA VAL A 150 4.38 12.60 4.83
C VAL A 150 3.54 13.81 4.42
N ALA A 151 2.22 13.70 4.39
CA ALA A 151 1.33 14.79 4.02
C ALA A 151 1.45 16.01 4.95
N GLU A 152 1.54 15.79 6.27
CA GLU A 152 1.77 16.87 7.24
C GLU A 152 3.11 17.58 6.98
N ALA A 153 4.16 16.79 6.75
CA ALA A 153 5.50 17.33 6.56
C ALA A 153 5.68 18.04 5.21
N LEU A 154 5.10 17.53 4.12
CA LEU A 154 5.13 18.19 2.81
C LEU A 154 4.54 19.61 2.90
N ARG A 155 3.43 19.80 3.61
CA ARG A 155 2.87 21.13 3.88
C ARG A 155 3.76 21.96 4.78
N GLY A 156 4.09 21.43 5.96
CA GLY A 156 4.72 22.22 7.02
C GLY A 156 6.22 22.49 6.85
N ARG A 157 6.93 21.63 6.12
CA ARG A 157 8.40 21.68 5.97
C ARG A 157 8.85 22.01 4.55
N TYR A 158 8.10 21.56 3.55
CA TYR A 158 8.47 21.70 2.14
C TYR A 158 7.63 22.76 1.40
N GLY A 159 6.56 23.27 2.02
CA GLY A 159 5.72 24.32 1.43
C GLY A 159 4.84 23.83 0.29
N PHE A 160 4.54 22.52 0.23
CA PHE A 160 3.67 21.94 -0.79
C PHE A 160 2.22 22.38 -0.53
N SER A 161 1.44 22.55 -1.61
CA SER A 161 0.02 22.87 -1.53
C SER A 161 -0.80 21.68 -1.03
N ASP A 162 -2.04 21.93 -0.59
CA ASP A 162 -2.98 20.87 -0.22
C ASP A 162 -3.24 19.92 -1.40
N GLU A 163 -3.31 20.45 -2.61
CA GLU A 163 -3.48 19.64 -3.82
C GLU A 163 -2.30 18.67 -4.03
N ALA A 164 -1.06 19.14 -3.85
CA ALA A 164 0.13 18.30 -3.96
C ALA A 164 0.24 17.26 -2.83
N CYS A 165 -0.44 17.46 -1.71
CA CYS A 165 -0.50 16.49 -0.61
C CYS A 165 -1.65 15.47 -0.78
N GLY A 166 -2.58 15.71 -1.71
CA GLY A 166 -3.83 14.96 -1.84
C GLY A 166 -3.65 13.46 -2.13
N PHE A 167 -2.53 13.05 -2.74
CA PHE A 167 -2.16 11.65 -2.89
C PHE A 167 -1.96 10.97 -1.53
N PHE A 168 -1.21 11.59 -0.62
CA PHE A 168 -0.95 11.02 0.69
C PHE A 168 -2.17 11.15 1.61
N ASP A 169 -2.90 12.26 1.54
CA ASP A 169 -4.14 12.41 2.32
C ASP A 169 -5.16 11.31 1.99
N PHE A 170 -5.25 10.93 0.70
CA PHE A 170 -6.14 9.86 0.25
C PHE A 170 -5.92 8.54 1.00
N PHE A 171 -4.66 8.15 1.18
CA PHE A 171 -4.31 6.91 1.88
C PHE A 171 -4.28 7.06 3.41
N ALA A 172 -4.13 8.30 3.90
CA ALA A 172 -4.15 8.59 5.34
C ALA A 172 -5.57 8.57 5.92
N GLU A 173 -6.59 8.85 5.10
CA GLU A 173 -7.98 8.91 5.55
C GLU A 173 -8.57 7.51 5.79
N PRO A 174 -9.15 7.24 6.97
CA PRO A 174 -9.84 5.98 7.22
C PRO A 174 -11.03 5.77 6.27
N SER A 175 -11.19 4.55 5.76
CA SER A 175 -12.35 4.16 4.95
C SER A 175 -13.17 3.08 5.67
N PRO A 176 -14.27 3.45 6.37
CA PRO A 176 -15.14 2.48 7.04
C PRO A 176 -15.74 1.45 6.09
N ASP A 177 -15.95 1.81 4.83
CA ASP A 177 -16.50 0.91 3.81
C ASP A 177 -15.47 -0.13 3.41
N LEU A 178 -14.23 0.29 3.17
CA LEU A 178 -13.13 -0.62 2.88
C LEU A 178 -12.84 -1.56 4.06
N GLU A 179 -12.91 -1.05 5.30
CA GLU A 179 -12.77 -1.88 6.51
C GLU A 179 -13.85 -2.99 6.54
N ARG A 180 -15.11 -2.64 6.30
CA ARG A 180 -16.20 -3.64 6.27
C ARG A 180 -15.99 -4.67 5.16
N GLN A 181 -15.56 -4.25 3.98
CA GLN A 181 -15.27 -5.15 2.85
C GLN A 181 -14.09 -6.07 3.16
N ALA A 182 -13.02 -5.56 3.77
CA ALA A 182 -11.88 -6.36 4.21
C ALA A 182 -12.30 -7.46 5.20
N LEU A 183 -13.10 -7.10 6.22
CA LEU A 183 -13.60 -8.06 7.20
C LEU A 183 -14.47 -9.15 6.55
N ALA A 184 -15.32 -8.78 5.60
CA ALA A 184 -16.12 -9.74 4.84
C ALA A 184 -15.25 -10.66 3.98
N ALA A 185 -14.24 -10.12 3.30
CA ALA A 185 -13.31 -10.89 2.49
C ALA A 185 -12.53 -11.91 3.35
N VAL A 186 -12.03 -11.51 4.52
CA VAL A 186 -11.34 -12.41 5.46
C VAL A 186 -12.29 -13.48 6.01
N ALA A 187 -13.50 -13.10 6.39
CA ALA A 187 -14.51 -14.02 6.90
C ALA A 187 -14.95 -15.08 5.87
N SER A 188 -14.73 -14.83 4.58
CA SER A 188 -15.17 -15.72 3.49
C SER A 188 -14.28 -16.95 3.29
N GLY A 189 -13.09 -17.00 3.89
CA GLY A 189 -12.18 -18.14 3.65
C GLY A 189 -10.97 -18.29 4.58
N VAL A 190 -10.86 -17.52 5.67
CA VAL A 190 -9.84 -17.79 6.70
C VAL A 190 -10.49 -18.49 7.89
N HIS A 191 -10.29 -19.81 8.01
CA HIS A 191 -11.01 -20.65 8.97
C HIS A 191 -10.10 -21.49 9.86
N SER A 192 -8.81 -21.59 9.53
CA SER A 192 -7.84 -22.42 10.24
C SER A 192 -6.58 -21.65 10.64
N ASP A 193 -5.87 -22.20 11.61
CA ASP A 193 -4.56 -21.69 12.04
C ASP A 193 -3.51 -21.80 10.92
N ALA A 194 -3.64 -22.80 10.03
CA ALA A 194 -2.74 -22.98 8.90
C ALA A 194 -2.92 -21.87 7.84
N GLU A 195 -4.16 -21.52 7.51
CA GLU A 195 -4.48 -20.40 6.61
C GLU A 195 -4.05 -19.07 7.23
N THR A 196 -4.30 -18.89 8.53
CA THR A 196 -3.84 -17.72 9.28
C THR A 196 -2.32 -17.60 9.23
N ALA A 197 -1.58 -18.69 9.46
CA ALA A 197 -0.13 -18.70 9.40
C ALA A 197 0.40 -18.39 7.98
N LEU A 198 -0.30 -18.84 6.94
CA LEU A 198 0.06 -18.53 5.55
C LEU A 198 -0.19 -17.05 5.22
N ALA A 199 -1.34 -16.50 5.59
CA ALA A 199 -1.63 -15.08 5.42
C ALA A 199 -0.63 -14.20 6.18
N ARG A 200 -0.26 -14.58 7.41
CA ARG A 200 0.81 -13.92 8.18
C ARG A 200 2.15 -13.96 7.47
N ARG A 201 2.49 -15.06 6.79
CA ARG A 201 3.73 -15.16 6.00
C ARG A 201 3.73 -14.17 4.83
N TYR A 202 2.60 -14.04 4.14
CA TYR A 202 2.43 -13.04 3.08
C TYR A 202 2.56 -11.62 3.64
N GLY A 203 1.84 -11.30 4.71
CA GLY A 203 1.91 -9.98 5.35
C GLY A 203 3.31 -9.62 5.85
N ARG A 204 4.05 -10.57 6.43
CA ARG A 204 5.45 -10.35 6.85
C ARG A 204 6.35 -9.98 5.66
N LEU A 205 6.17 -10.63 4.51
CA LEU A 205 6.93 -10.31 3.30
C LEU A 205 6.54 -8.93 2.76
N LEU A 206 5.24 -8.60 2.70
CA LEU A 206 4.76 -7.26 2.32
C LEU A 206 5.41 -6.18 3.18
N GLN A 207 5.38 -6.31 4.51
CA GLN A 207 6.02 -5.36 5.44
C GLN A 207 7.53 -5.25 5.21
N THR A 208 8.21 -6.37 4.96
CA THR A 208 9.65 -6.37 4.69
C THR A 208 9.97 -5.66 3.38
N TYR A 209 9.19 -5.90 2.33
CA TYR A 209 9.37 -5.28 1.02
C TYR A 209 8.98 -3.79 1.02
N GLU A 210 7.96 -3.40 1.77
CA GLU A 210 7.64 -1.99 1.99
C GLU A 210 8.78 -1.28 2.74
N ALA A 211 9.38 -1.90 3.75
CA ALA A 211 10.56 -1.35 4.41
C ALA A 211 11.74 -1.21 3.42
N MET A 212 11.94 -2.17 2.50
CA MET A 212 12.94 -2.05 1.43
C MET A 212 12.66 -0.88 0.50
N PHE A 213 11.40 -0.66 0.11
CA PHE A 213 10.98 0.49 -0.70
C PHE A 213 11.41 1.80 -0.05
N TRP A 214 11.01 2.03 1.20
CA TRP A 214 11.34 3.26 1.92
C TRP A 214 12.83 3.46 2.11
N ASN A 215 13.56 2.38 2.43
CA ASN A 215 15.00 2.44 2.66
C ASN A 215 15.79 2.64 1.37
N THR A 216 15.32 2.11 0.24
CA THR A 216 15.94 2.33 -1.08
C THR A 216 15.86 3.80 -1.48
N LEU A 217 14.72 4.44 -1.22
CA LEU A 217 14.56 5.87 -1.43
C LEU A 217 15.36 6.72 -0.43
N ALA A 218 15.55 6.24 0.81
CA ALA A 218 16.38 6.92 1.80
C ALA A 218 17.87 6.97 1.44
N ASP A 219 18.34 6.09 0.55
CA ASP A 219 19.73 6.06 0.09
C ASP A 219 19.95 6.94 -1.17
N ARG A 220 18.91 7.64 -1.65
CA ARG A 220 18.97 8.63 -2.72
C ARG A 220 19.30 10.03 -2.22
#